data_AF-A0A0F9DJ83-F1
#
_entry.id   AF-A0A0F9DJ83-F1
#
_cell.length_a   1.000
_cell.length_b   1.000
_cell.length_c   1.000
_cell.angle_alpha   90.00
_cell.angle_beta   90.00
_cell.angle_gamma   90.00
#
_symmetry.space_group_name_H-M   'P 1'
#
loop_
_entity.id
_entity.type
_entity.pdbx_description
1 polymer ?
#
loop_
_entity_poly.entity_id
_entity_poly.type
_entity_poly.pdbx_seq_one_letter_code
_entity_poly.pdbx_strand_id
1 'polypeptide(L)'
;MSQKETSLERSNIFYFTVKKLKQNGKKFYDKATEPKIVKISIYISLATFLPGLILGIIIAINFGPMPNYSLWLNYISDLGSIQYTPAPFIFNFTCIVSSIFIIPLILNLNRLY
;
A
#
# COMPACT_ATOMS: atom_id res chain seq x y z
N MET A 1 6.51 15.37 -48.22
CA MET A 1 6.03 15.40 -46.82
C MET A 1 7.26 15.37 -45.93
N SER A 2 7.51 16.46 -45.20
CA SER A 2 8.85 16.79 -44.68
C SER A 2 9.11 16.14 -43.32
N GLN A 3 10.31 15.60 -43.08
CA GLN A 3 10.72 15.04 -41.78
C GLN A 3 10.45 16.00 -40.60
N LYS A 4 10.43 17.32 -40.85
CA LYS A 4 10.07 18.36 -39.89
C LYS A 4 8.62 18.26 -39.42
N GLU A 5 7.67 17.99 -40.30
CA GLU A 5 6.23 17.86 -39.96
C GLU A 5 6.01 16.65 -39.05
N THR A 6 6.64 15.51 -39.38
CA THR A 6 6.57 14.29 -38.55
C THR A 6 7.20 14.43 -37.17
N SER A 7 8.20 15.33 -37.02
CA SER A 7 8.83 15.61 -35.71
C SER A 7 7.94 16.50 -34.82
N LEU A 8 7.27 17.49 -35.41
CA LEU A 8 6.37 18.42 -34.74
C LEU A 8 5.09 17.72 -34.26
N GLU A 9 4.52 16.82 -35.06
CA GLU A 9 3.37 16.01 -34.64
C GLU A 9 3.72 15.13 -33.45
N ARG A 10 4.89 14.49 -33.45
CA ARG A 10 5.35 13.64 -32.35
C ARG A 10 5.53 14.44 -31.05
N SER A 11 6.11 15.64 -31.12
CA SER A 11 6.25 16.52 -29.95
C SER A 11 4.91 16.98 -29.39
N ASN A 12 3.94 17.29 -30.27
CA ASN A 12 2.60 17.69 -29.84
C ASN A 12 1.85 16.55 -29.15
N ILE A 13 1.88 15.33 -29.71
CA ILE A 13 1.27 14.14 -29.11
C ILE A 13 1.88 13.84 -27.73
N PHE A 14 3.21 13.94 -27.62
CA PHE A 14 3.90 13.74 -26.36
C PHE A 14 3.49 14.79 -25.32
N TYR A 15 3.46 16.07 -25.69
CA TYR A 15 3.02 17.16 -24.83
C TYR A 15 1.58 16.96 -24.33
N PHE A 16 0.64 16.61 -25.23
CA PHE A 16 -0.75 16.33 -24.85
C PHE A 16 -0.86 15.14 -23.90
N THR A 17 -0.09 14.08 -24.14
CA THR A 17 -0.05 12.89 -23.27
C THR A 17 0.45 13.24 -21.87
N VAL A 18 1.56 13.96 -21.77
CA VAL A 18 2.13 14.39 -20.48
C VAL A 18 1.19 15.35 -19.76
N LYS A 19 0.58 16.31 -20.47
CA LYS A 19 -0.41 17.24 -19.91
C LYS A 19 -1.63 16.50 -19.35
N LYS A 20 -2.16 15.53 -20.08
CA LYS A 20 -3.28 14.68 -19.64
C LYS A 20 -2.92 13.84 -18.42
N LEU A 21 -1.71 13.26 -18.40
CA LEU A 21 -1.21 12.46 -17.28
C LEU A 21 -1.07 13.31 -16.01
N LYS A 22 -0.48 14.52 -16.11
CA LYS A 22 -0.38 15.47 -15.01
C LYS A 22 -1.76 15.88 -14.47
N GLN A 23 -2.72 16.14 -15.37
CA GLN A 23 -4.08 16.51 -14.97
C GLN A 23 -4.81 15.36 -14.27
N ASN A 24 -4.68 14.14 -14.77
CA ASN A 24 -5.26 12.95 -14.13
C ASN A 24 -4.62 12.66 -12.78
N GLY A 25 -3.28 12.80 -12.68
CA GLY A 25 -2.56 12.66 -11.42
C GLY A 25 -3.02 13.67 -10.37
N LYS A 26 -3.24 14.93 -10.75
CA LYS A 26 -3.80 15.94 -9.85
C LYS A 26 -5.19 15.56 -9.35
N LYS A 27 -6.10 15.14 -10.24
CA LYS A 27 -7.45 14.69 -9.86
C LYS A 27 -7.42 13.51 -8.90
N PHE A 28 -6.53 12.54 -9.14
CA PHE A 28 -6.36 11.39 -8.26
C PHE A 28 -5.83 11.83 -6.90
N TYR A 29 -4.80 12.68 -6.86
CA TYR A 29 -4.22 13.21 -5.63
C TYR A 29 -5.25 14.01 -4.81
N ASP A 30 -6.01 14.91 -5.45
CA ASP A 30 -7.03 15.72 -4.79
C ASP A 30 -8.11 14.84 -4.15
N LYS A 31 -8.50 13.74 -4.83
CA LYS A 31 -9.46 12.75 -4.31
C LYS A 31 -8.86 11.89 -3.20
N ALA A 32 -7.65 11.35 -3.39
CA ALA A 32 -6.99 10.51 -2.40
C ALA A 32 -6.71 11.27 -1.09
N THR A 33 -6.48 12.58 -1.16
CA THR A 33 -6.24 13.44 0.00
C THR A 33 -7.51 14.03 0.62
N GLU A 34 -8.70 13.66 0.14
CA GLU A 34 -9.96 14.13 0.73
C GLU A 34 -10.11 13.61 2.18
N PRO A 35 -10.44 14.45 3.18
CA PRO A 35 -10.49 14.03 4.58
C PRO A 35 -11.39 12.82 4.86
N LYS A 36 -12.50 12.68 4.12
CA LYS A 36 -13.40 11.52 4.24
C LYS A 36 -12.71 10.23 3.79
N ILE A 37 -12.03 10.27 2.64
CA ILE A 37 -11.30 9.12 2.08
C ILE A 37 -10.13 8.75 2.98
N VAL A 38 -9.38 9.75 3.47
CA VAL A 38 -8.27 9.52 4.40
C VAL A 38 -8.76 8.84 5.68
N LYS A 39 -9.84 9.31 6.31
CA LYS A 39 -10.42 8.65 7.50
C LYS A 39 -10.79 7.20 7.23
N ILE A 40 -11.52 6.92 6.15
CA ILE A 40 -11.92 5.57 5.77
C ILE A 40 -10.68 4.68 5.55
N SER A 41 -9.66 5.21 4.87
CA SER A 41 -8.43 4.48 4.61
C SER A 41 -7.67 4.11 5.89
N ILE A 42 -7.62 5.02 6.88
CA ILE A 42 -7.03 4.73 8.20
C ILE A 42 -7.82 3.62 8.90
N TYR A 43 -9.16 3.71 8.92
CA TYR A 43 -9.99 2.68 9.54
C TYR A 43 -9.81 1.32 8.89
N ILE A 44 -9.79 1.23 7.56
CA ILE A 44 -9.55 -0.03 6.83
C ILE A 44 -8.14 -0.55 7.12
N SER A 45 -7.12 0.30 7.11
CA SER A 45 -5.75 -0.10 7.42
C SER A 45 -5.64 -0.69 8.82
N LEU A 46 -6.22 -0.05 9.83
CA LEU A 46 -6.20 -0.55 11.21
C LEU A 46 -7.04 -1.81 11.37
N ALA A 47 -8.24 -1.85 10.78
CA ALA A 47 -9.15 -2.98 10.85
C ALA A 47 -8.64 -4.21 10.08
N THR A 48 -7.71 -4.05 9.15
CA THR A 48 -7.06 -5.17 8.46
C THR A 48 -5.77 -5.60 9.17
N PHE A 49 -4.94 -4.64 9.58
CA PHE A 49 -3.66 -4.92 10.22
C PHE A 49 -3.81 -5.53 11.62
N LEU A 50 -4.62 -4.94 12.50
CA LEU A 50 -4.70 -5.40 13.89
C LEU A 50 -5.27 -6.82 14.01
N PRO A 51 -6.41 -7.18 13.36
CA PRO A 51 -6.88 -8.55 13.38
C PRO A 51 -5.93 -9.51 12.67
N GLY A 52 -5.30 -9.08 11.58
CA GLY A 52 -4.27 -9.86 10.87
C GLY A 52 -3.08 -10.21 11.76
N LEU A 53 -2.59 -9.24 12.52
CA LEU A 53 -1.51 -9.41 13.49
C LEU A 53 -1.91 -10.38 14.61
N ILE A 54 -3.09 -10.18 15.22
CA ILE A 54 -3.59 -11.06 16.28
C ILE A 54 -3.74 -12.49 15.76
N LEU A 55 -4.33 -12.68 14.58
CA LEU A 55 -4.47 -14.00 13.96
C LEU A 55 -3.11 -14.63 13.66
N GLY A 56 -2.16 -13.87 13.12
CA GLY A 56 -0.80 -14.35 12.88
C GLY A 56 -0.13 -14.86 14.16
N ILE A 57 -0.26 -14.10 15.25
CA ILE A 57 0.27 -14.49 16.57
C ILE A 57 -0.41 -15.76 17.09
N ILE A 58 -1.73 -15.84 17.04
CA ILE A 58 -2.48 -17.04 17.48
C ILE A 58 -2.03 -18.27 16.69
N ILE A 59 -1.88 -18.14 15.36
CA ILE A 59 -1.45 -19.24 14.50
C ILE A 59 -0.01 -19.65 14.83
N ALA A 60 0.90 -18.70 15.01
CA ALA A 60 2.29 -18.99 15.32
C ALA A 60 2.47 -19.63 16.71
N ILE A 61 1.72 -19.20 17.72
CA ILE A 61 1.80 -19.76 19.08
C ILE A 61 1.21 -21.18 19.14
N ASN A 62 0.08 -21.44 18.48
CA ASN A 62 -0.63 -22.71 18.62
C ASN A 62 -0.22 -23.76 17.58
N PHE A 63 0.21 -23.32 16.40
CA PHE A 63 0.46 -24.20 15.24
C PHE A 63 1.82 -23.96 14.59
N GLY A 64 2.68 -23.13 15.20
CA GLY A 64 4.02 -22.84 14.71
C GLY A 64 4.94 -24.07 14.74
N PRO A 65 5.78 -24.27 13.71
CA PRO A 65 6.74 -25.38 13.67
C PRO A 65 7.93 -25.17 14.63
N MET A 66 8.23 -23.92 14.98
CA MET A 66 9.20 -23.58 16.02
C MET A 66 8.48 -23.47 17.38
N PRO A 67 9.03 -24.06 18.47
CA PRO A 67 8.41 -23.92 19.77
C PRO A 67 8.50 -22.45 20.21
N ASN A 68 7.34 -21.81 20.26
CA ASN A 68 7.04 -20.53 20.90
C ASN A 68 7.55 -19.29 20.15
N TYR A 69 6.86 -18.91 19.07
CA TYR A 69 6.87 -17.50 18.67
C TYR A 69 6.50 -16.64 19.89
N SER A 70 7.38 -15.70 20.25
CA SER A 70 7.16 -14.76 21.35
C SER A 70 7.37 -13.35 20.86
N LEU A 71 6.43 -12.46 21.19
CA LEU A 71 6.53 -11.02 20.84
C LEU A 71 7.75 -10.33 21.48
N TRP A 72 8.34 -10.93 22.51
CA TRP A 72 9.51 -10.38 23.19
C TRP A 72 10.84 -10.81 22.55
N LEU A 73 10.84 -11.93 21.83
CA LEU A 73 12.06 -12.55 21.29
C LEU A 73 12.12 -12.51 19.77
N ASN A 74 10.97 -12.40 19.10
CA ASN A 74 10.85 -12.48 17.66
C ASN A 74 10.27 -11.18 17.09
N TYR A 75 10.58 -10.90 15.83
CA TYR A 75 10.04 -9.75 15.14
C TYR A 75 8.64 -10.04 14.62
N ILE A 76 7.80 -9.01 14.53
CA ILE A 76 6.48 -9.12 13.89
C ILE A 76 6.59 -9.62 12.44
N SER A 77 7.66 -9.24 11.73
CA SER A 77 7.93 -9.72 10.37
C SER A 77 8.12 -11.23 10.28
N ASP A 78 8.52 -11.88 11.36
CA ASP A 78 8.75 -13.32 11.40
C ASP A 78 7.44 -14.10 11.21
N LEU A 79 6.30 -13.50 11.57
CA LEU A 79 4.96 -14.05 11.29
C LEU A 79 4.70 -14.24 9.80
N GLY A 80 5.39 -13.48 8.95
CA GLY A 80 5.33 -13.57 7.49
C GLY A 80 6.22 -14.66 6.88
N SER A 81 6.89 -15.48 7.70
CA SER A 81 7.76 -16.58 7.28
C SER A 81 7.20 -17.94 7.67
N ILE A 82 7.41 -18.94 6.79
CA ILE A 82 6.99 -20.34 7.01
C ILE A 82 7.74 -20.98 8.19
N GLN A 83 8.88 -20.41 8.58
CA GLN A 83 9.69 -20.88 9.70
C GLN A 83 9.01 -20.69 11.06
N TYR A 84 8.10 -19.71 11.17
CA TYR A 84 7.44 -19.36 12.44
C TYR A 84 5.93 -19.57 12.38
N THR A 85 5.32 -19.41 11.21
CA THR A 85 3.87 -19.53 11.03
C THR A 85 3.58 -20.52 9.89
N PRO A 86 2.72 -21.53 10.06
CA PRO A 86 2.32 -22.43 8.97
C PRO A 86 1.51 -21.73 7.87
N ALA A 87 0.86 -20.61 8.18
CA ALA A 87 0.05 -19.82 7.25
C ALA A 87 0.55 -18.36 7.14
N PRO A 88 1.80 -18.12 6.68
CA PRO A 88 2.40 -16.78 6.67
C PRO A 88 1.70 -15.84 5.69
N PHE A 89 1.06 -16.39 4.66
CA PHE A 89 0.33 -15.63 3.65
C PHE A 89 -0.81 -14.79 4.25
N ILE A 90 -1.40 -15.20 5.37
CA ILE A 90 -2.48 -14.46 6.03
C ILE A 90 -1.94 -13.11 6.52
N PHE A 91 -0.86 -13.13 7.30
CA PHE A 91 -0.25 -11.91 7.81
C PHE A 91 0.30 -11.03 6.68
N ASN A 92 0.98 -11.64 5.71
CA ASN A 92 1.52 -10.92 4.56
C ASN A 92 0.43 -10.21 3.75
N PHE A 93 -0.70 -10.87 3.51
CA PHE A 93 -1.83 -10.26 2.82
C PHE A 93 -2.39 -9.06 3.59
N THR A 94 -2.56 -9.18 4.90
CA THR A 94 -3.05 -8.06 5.73
C THR A 94 -2.07 -6.89 5.76
N CYS A 95 -0.76 -7.15 5.72
CA CYS A 95 0.27 -6.11 5.61
C CYS A 95 0.22 -5.40 4.25
N ILE A 96 0.03 -6.13 3.15
CA ILE A 96 -0.09 -5.54 1.81
C ILE A 96 -1.33 -4.65 1.73
N VAL A 97 -2.49 -5.17 2.15
CA VAL A 97 -3.75 -4.42 2.11
C VAL A 97 -3.65 -3.16 2.96
N SER A 98 -3.24 -3.28 4.22
CA SER A 98 -3.08 -2.12 5.11
C SER A 98 -2.11 -1.08 4.53
N SER A 99 -0.98 -1.50 3.97
CA SER A 99 0.00 -0.59 3.34
C SER A 99 -0.59 0.23 2.19
N ILE A 100 -1.44 -0.37 1.35
CA ILE A 100 -2.13 0.34 0.26
C ILE A 100 -3.05 1.43 0.83
N PHE A 101 -3.77 1.13 1.92
CA PHE A 101 -4.68 2.08 2.57
C PHE A 101 -3.98 3.12 3.44
N ILE A 102 -2.68 2.98 3.70
CA ILE A 102 -1.86 4.04 4.32
C ILE A 102 -1.45 5.11 3.30
N ILE A 103 -1.40 4.79 2.00
CA ILE A 103 -0.97 5.75 0.95
C ILE A 103 -1.79 7.06 0.97
N PRO A 104 -3.14 7.04 1.04
CA PRO A 104 -3.94 8.27 1.15
C PRO A 104 -3.56 9.15 2.33
N LEU A 105 -3.26 8.55 3.49
CA LEU A 105 -2.80 9.27 4.68
C LEU A 105 -1.45 9.95 4.42
N ILE A 106 -0.47 9.24 3.87
CA ILE A 106 0.86 9.81 3.55
C ILE A 106 0.72 10.99 2.58
N LEU A 107 -0.09 10.84 1.53
CA LEU A 107 -0.34 11.91 0.56
C LEU A 107 -1.01 13.13 1.19
N ASN A 108 -1.91 12.90 2.14
CA ASN A 108 -2.60 13.98 2.85
C ASN A 108 -1.66 14.73 3.80
N LEU A 109 -0.76 14.03 4.50
CA LEU A 109 0.26 14.66 5.36
C LEU A 109 1.18 15.56 4.52
N ASN A 110 1.67 15.08 3.38
CA ASN A 110 2.46 15.88 2.43
C ASN A 110 1.71 17.08 1.83
N ARG A 111 0.38 17.14 1.96
CA ARG A 111 -0.42 18.28 1.51
C ARG A 111 -0.48 19.39 2.57
N LEU A 112 -0.40 18.99 3.84
CA LEU A 112 -0.56 19.87 5.00
C LEU A 112 0.73 20.58 5.39
N TYR A 113 1.89 20.00 5.07
CA TYR A 113 3.23 20.53 5.29
C TYR A 113 3.88 20.90 3.96
#